data_AF-A0A172ULK7-F1
#
_entry.id   AF-A0A172ULK7-F1
#
_cell.length_a   1.000
_cell.length_b   1.000
_cell.length_c   1.000
_cell.angle_alpha   90.00
_cell.angle_beta   90.00
_cell.angle_gamma   90.00
#
_symmetry.space_group_name_H-M   'P 1'
#
loop_
_entity.id
_entity.type
_entity.pdbx_description
1 polymer ?
#
loop_
_entity_poly.entity_id
_entity_poly.type
_entity_poly.pdbx_seq_one_letter_code
_entity_poly.pdbx_strand_id
1 'polypeptide(L)'
;MSIEVSNESGMDVSEQELVSVAKFVIAQMDVNPAAELSMVLLDTAAMADLHMRWMDLPGPTDVMSFPMDELEPGGRPDAAEPGPSMLGDIVLCPEFAAAQAEKAGHSLGQELALLTVHGVLHLLGYDHAEPDEEKEMFALQRRLLEEWVADQVESYRQDLQNEKDRRLLDKSRYFDQQ
;
A
#
# COMPACT_ATOMS: atom_id res chain seq x y z
N MET A 1 6.21 6.72 10.78
CA MET A 1 5.23 6.53 9.70
C MET A 1 4.09 5.72 10.27
N SER A 2 2.89 6.29 10.26
CA SER A 2 1.67 5.62 10.73
C SER A 2 0.91 5.13 9.50
N ILE A 3 0.67 3.82 9.41
CA ILE A 3 -0.24 3.26 8.40
C ILE A 3 -1.29 2.48 9.15
N GLU A 4 -2.54 2.89 9.01
CA GLU A 4 -3.69 2.22 9.59
C GLU A 4 -4.44 1.46 8.50
N VAL A 5 -4.82 0.22 8.79
CA VAL A 5 -5.64 -0.60 7.89
C VAL A 5 -6.89 -1.02 8.64
N SER A 6 -8.06 -0.76 8.06
CA SER A 6 -9.36 -1.23 8.55
C SER A 6 -10.01 -2.13 7.51
N ASN A 7 -10.21 -3.41 7.84
CA ASN A 7 -10.91 -4.33 6.96
C ASN A 7 -12.38 -4.50 7.36
N GLU A 8 -13.26 -3.86 6.60
CA GLU A 8 -14.72 -3.94 6.72
C GLU A 8 -15.36 -4.73 5.58
N SER A 9 -14.56 -5.27 4.66
CA SER A 9 -15.03 -5.98 3.46
C SER A 9 -15.64 -7.37 3.75
N GLY A 10 -15.36 -7.94 4.93
CA GLY A 10 -15.72 -9.31 5.26
C GLY A 10 -14.87 -10.39 4.57
N MET A 11 -13.87 -10.00 3.77
CA MET A 11 -12.91 -10.92 3.15
C MET A 11 -11.64 -11.08 4.00
N ASP A 12 -11.07 -12.28 3.99
CA ASP A 12 -9.77 -12.55 4.62
C ASP A 12 -8.64 -12.00 3.73
N VAL A 13 -8.05 -10.89 4.16
CA VAL A 13 -6.99 -10.17 3.45
C VAL A 13 -5.83 -9.93 4.42
N SER A 14 -4.60 -10.10 3.94
CA SER A 14 -3.40 -9.84 4.73
C SER A 14 -3.15 -8.33 4.87
N GLU A 15 -3.61 -7.74 5.96
CA GLU A 15 -3.33 -6.34 6.32
C GLU A 15 -1.82 -6.09 6.41
N GLN A 16 -1.04 -7.09 6.85
CA GLN A 16 0.41 -6.98 6.96
C GLN A 16 1.08 -6.81 5.59
N GLU A 17 0.59 -7.49 4.55
CA GLU A 17 1.09 -7.33 3.19
C GLU A 17 0.78 -5.93 2.65
N LEU A 18 -0.44 -5.42 2.91
CA LEU A 18 -0.85 -4.07 2.52
C LEU A 18 0.03 -3.00 3.18
N VAL A 19 0.26 -3.12 4.49
CA VAL A 19 1.16 -2.22 5.22
C VAL A 19 2.59 -2.34 4.68
N SER A 20 3.04 -3.55 4.36
CA SER A 20 4.40 -3.79 3.83
C SER A 20 4.60 -3.07 2.49
N VAL A 21 3.69 -3.27 1.52
CA VAL A 21 3.80 -2.64 0.20
C VAL A 21 3.65 -1.11 0.29
N ALA A 22 2.72 -0.61 1.10
CA ALA A 22 2.55 0.83 1.28
C ALA A 22 3.80 1.48 1.89
N LYS A 23 4.37 0.89 2.96
CA LYS A 23 5.63 1.38 3.56
C LYS A 23 6.77 1.39 2.55
N PHE A 24 6.88 0.33 1.75
CA PHE A 24 7.93 0.21 0.75
C PHE A 24 7.83 1.34 -0.28
N VAL A 25 6.63 1.56 -0.85
CA VAL A 25 6.41 2.61 -1.85
C VAL A 25 6.70 3.99 -1.27
N ILE A 26 6.13 4.31 -0.09
CA ILE A 26 6.33 5.61 0.55
C ILE A 26 7.82 5.87 0.83
N ALA A 27 8.58 4.84 1.23
CA ALA A 27 10.02 4.94 1.43
C ALA A 27 10.80 5.14 0.12
N GLN A 28 10.46 4.41 -0.96
CA GLN A 28 11.10 4.58 -2.27
C GLN A 28 10.83 5.95 -2.89
N MET A 29 9.67 6.54 -2.57
CA MET A 29 9.26 7.85 -3.06
C MET A 29 9.79 9.02 -2.21
N ASP A 30 10.68 8.75 -1.24
CA ASP A 30 11.31 9.75 -0.35
C ASP A 30 10.29 10.65 0.39
N VAL A 31 9.14 10.08 0.73
CA VAL A 31 8.08 10.78 1.46
C VAL A 31 8.46 10.90 2.93
N ASN A 32 8.04 12.00 3.56
CA ASN A 32 8.33 12.26 4.97
C ASN A 32 7.94 11.05 5.85
N PRO A 33 8.86 10.52 6.68
CA PRO A 33 8.56 9.39 7.55
C PRO A 33 7.52 9.71 8.63
N ALA A 34 7.17 10.97 8.87
CA ALA A 34 6.07 11.39 9.72
C ALA A 34 4.70 11.32 9.03
N ALA A 35 4.64 10.97 7.75
CA ALA A 35 3.39 10.89 7.02
C ALA A 35 2.46 9.80 7.56
N GLU A 36 1.16 10.08 7.43
CA GLU A 36 0.06 9.21 7.84
C GLU A 36 -0.75 8.78 6.62
N LEU A 37 -1.00 7.47 6.51
CA LEU A 37 -1.81 6.85 5.47
C LEU A 37 -2.89 6.00 6.14
N SER A 38 -4.14 6.16 5.73
CA SER A 38 -5.22 5.23 6.08
C SER A 38 -5.57 4.35 4.88
N MET A 39 -5.85 3.08 5.14
CA MET A 39 -6.35 2.15 4.14
C MET A 39 -7.63 1.49 4.66
N VAL A 40 -8.70 1.55 3.90
CA VAL A 40 -9.99 0.95 4.28
C VAL A 40 -10.42 -0.04 3.22
N LEU A 41 -10.70 -1.28 3.60
CA LEU A 41 -11.22 -2.29 2.69
C LEU A 41 -12.72 -2.38 2.89
N LEU A 42 -13.49 -2.15 1.83
CA LEU A 42 -14.95 -2.16 1.83
C LEU A 42 -15.51 -3.28 0.97
N ASP A 43 -16.76 -3.66 1.24
CA ASP A 43 -17.52 -4.53 0.34
C ASP A 43 -18.00 -3.78 -0.91
N THR A 44 -18.51 -4.53 -1.90
CA THR A 44 -18.99 -3.94 -3.16
C THR A 44 -20.14 -2.94 -2.99
N ALA A 45 -21.01 -3.12 -2.00
CA ALA A 45 -22.16 -2.23 -1.78
C ALA A 45 -21.71 -0.88 -1.20
N ALA A 46 -20.88 -0.92 -0.15
CA ALA A 46 -20.28 0.25 0.46
C ALA A 46 -19.37 1.01 -0.52
N MET A 47 -18.62 0.28 -1.36
CA MET A 47 -17.81 0.88 -2.41
C MET A 47 -18.65 1.58 -3.47
N ALA A 48 -19.75 0.96 -3.94
CA ALA A 48 -20.65 1.59 -4.90
C ALA A 48 -21.31 2.85 -4.34
N ASP A 49 -21.73 2.82 -3.06
CA ASP A 49 -22.28 3.99 -2.38
C ASP A 49 -21.24 5.11 -2.24
N LEU A 50 -19.97 4.77 -1.99
CA LEU A 50 -18.87 5.74 -1.91
C LEU A 50 -18.57 6.34 -3.28
N HIS A 51 -18.45 5.50 -4.32
CA HIS A 51 -18.17 5.92 -5.69
C HIS A 51 -19.26 6.86 -6.22
N MET A 52 -20.53 6.56 -5.95
CA MET A 52 -21.65 7.44 -6.29
C MET A 52 -21.57 8.77 -5.54
N ARG A 53 -21.26 8.76 -4.24
CA ARG A 53 -21.22 9.98 -3.41
C ARG A 53 -20.10 10.95 -3.81
N TRP A 54 -18.95 10.43 -4.23
CA TRP A 54 -17.76 11.24 -4.48
C TRP A 54 -17.48 11.49 -5.96
N MET A 55 -17.79 10.54 -6.84
CA MET A 55 -17.52 10.64 -8.29
C MET A 55 -18.78 10.82 -9.14
N ASP A 56 -19.99 10.75 -8.55
CA ASP A 56 -21.27 10.76 -9.28
C ASP A 56 -21.39 9.63 -10.32
N LEU A 57 -20.68 8.52 -10.08
CA LEU A 57 -20.62 7.36 -10.98
C LEU A 57 -21.27 6.12 -10.34
N PRO A 58 -22.14 5.40 -11.07
CA PRO A 58 -22.81 4.23 -10.53
C PRO A 58 -21.89 2.99 -10.52
N GLY A 59 -22.04 2.17 -9.49
CA GLY A 59 -21.39 0.86 -9.35
C GLY A 59 -20.06 0.92 -8.59
N PRO A 60 -19.52 -0.23 -8.15
CA PRO A 60 -18.26 -0.29 -7.41
C PRO A 60 -17.07 -0.09 -8.34
N THR A 61 -15.95 0.33 -7.76
CA THR A 61 -14.62 0.32 -8.39
C THR A 61 -13.65 -0.49 -7.53
N ASP A 62 -12.46 -0.75 -8.04
CA ASP A 62 -11.38 -1.46 -7.33
C ASP A 62 -10.70 -0.64 -6.23
N VAL A 63 -10.35 0.60 -6.55
CA VAL A 63 -9.63 1.51 -5.66
C VAL A 63 -10.13 2.95 -5.79
N MET A 64 -10.19 3.67 -4.68
CA MET A 64 -10.37 5.11 -4.63
C MET A 64 -9.30 5.71 -3.72
N SER A 65 -8.72 6.84 -4.13
CA SER A 65 -7.69 7.53 -3.34
C SER A 65 -8.17 8.94 -3.02
N PHE A 66 -8.10 9.31 -1.75
CA PHE A 66 -8.54 10.61 -1.22
C PHE A 66 -7.33 11.33 -0.63
N PRO A 67 -6.63 12.17 -1.42
CA PRO A 67 -5.51 12.95 -0.90
C PRO A 67 -6.00 13.95 0.16
N MET A 68 -5.32 14.01 1.30
CA MET A 68 -5.66 14.96 2.38
C MET A 68 -4.93 16.29 2.28
N ASP A 69 -3.77 16.34 1.60
CA ASP A 69 -2.94 17.56 1.58
C ASP A 69 -3.21 18.41 0.33
N GLU A 70 -3.88 19.55 0.55
CA GLU A 70 -3.53 20.78 -0.18
C GLU A 70 -2.20 21.27 0.40
N LEU A 71 -1.07 20.81 -0.14
CA LEU A 71 0.18 21.54 0.00
C LEU A 71 -0.01 22.91 -0.69
N GLU A 72 -0.53 23.91 0.03
CA GLU A 72 -0.52 25.29 -0.45
C GLU A 72 0.93 25.67 -0.80
N PRO A 73 1.27 25.91 -2.08
CA PRO A 73 2.59 26.41 -2.45
C PRO A 73 2.64 27.88 -2.07
N GLY A 74 2.92 28.18 -0.79
CA GLY A 74 2.83 29.56 -0.30
C GLY A 74 2.99 29.78 1.20
N GLY A 75 3.40 28.76 1.96
CA GLY A 75 3.66 28.91 3.39
C GLY A 75 4.58 30.11 3.66
N ARG A 76 4.12 31.06 4.50
CA ARG A 76 4.91 32.22 4.90
C ARG A 76 6.27 31.75 5.43
N PRO A 77 7.36 32.52 5.24
CA PRO A 77 8.68 32.17 5.79
C PRO A 77 8.73 32.04 7.32
N ASP A 78 7.63 32.36 8.01
CA ASP A 78 7.45 32.30 9.46
C ASP A 78 6.54 31.13 9.91
N ALA A 79 6.09 30.27 8.98
CA ALA A 79 5.27 29.11 9.31
C ALA A 79 6.11 28.06 10.06
N ALA A 80 5.53 27.45 11.10
CA ALA A 80 6.13 26.32 11.79
C ALA A 80 6.46 25.21 10.78
N GLU A 81 7.51 24.41 11.04
CA GLU A 81 7.86 23.26 10.21
C GLU A 81 6.60 22.50 9.80
N PRO A 82 6.44 22.14 8.52
CA PRO A 82 5.26 21.43 8.06
C PRO A 82 5.02 20.27 9.02
N GLY A 83 3.84 20.26 9.63
CA GLY A 83 3.43 19.20 10.54
C GLY A 83 3.44 17.85 9.82
N PRO A 84 3.07 16.76 10.51
CA PRO A 84 2.94 15.47 9.83
C PRO A 84 2.06 15.63 8.58
N SER A 85 2.66 15.45 7.41
CA SER A 85 1.95 15.53 6.13
C SER A 85 1.00 14.35 6.04
N MET A 86 -0.30 14.61 6.07
CA MET A 86 -1.32 13.58 5.91
C MET A 86 -1.36 13.19 4.42
N LEU A 87 -0.96 11.97 4.07
CA LEU A 87 -1.03 11.50 2.68
C LEU A 87 -2.51 11.39 2.24
N GLY A 88 -3.35 10.85 3.12
CA GLY A 88 -4.77 10.68 2.89
C GLY A 88 -5.22 9.23 3.04
N ASP A 89 -6.30 8.90 2.33
CA ASP A 89 -7.00 7.62 2.48
C ASP A 89 -7.01 6.83 1.16
N ILE A 90 -6.76 5.52 1.24
CA ILE A 90 -6.95 4.58 0.13
C ILE A 90 -8.10 3.65 0.50
N VAL A 91 -9.12 3.59 -0.35
CA VAL A 91 -10.24 2.67 -0.19
C VAL A 91 -10.15 1.58 -1.23
N LEU A 92 -10.14 0.32 -0.80
CA LEU A 92 -10.00 -0.87 -1.65
C LEU A 92 -11.28 -1.71 -1.58
N CYS A 93 -11.64 -2.37 -2.67
CA CYS A 93 -12.75 -3.33 -2.71
C CYS A 93 -12.24 -4.75 -3.03
N PRO A 94 -11.95 -5.59 -2.02
CA PRO A 94 -11.37 -6.92 -2.23
C PRO A 94 -12.22 -7.86 -3.08
N GLU A 95 -13.55 -7.77 -2.99
CA GLU A 95 -14.46 -8.60 -3.80
C GLU A 95 -14.32 -8.28 -5.30
N PHE A 96 -14.21 -6.98 -5.63
CA PHE A 96 -14.04 -6.53 -7.00
C PHE A 96 -12.63 -6.85 -7.51
N ALA A 97 -11.61 -6.62 -6.66
CA ALA A 97 -10.22 -7.00 -6.94
C ALA A 97 -10.08 -8.52 -7.17
N ALA A 98 -10.81 -9.37 -6.44
CA ALA A 98 -10.76 -10.83 -6.65
C ALA A 98 -11.23 -11.23 -8.05
N ALA A 99 -12.29 -10.59 -8.56
CA ALA A 99 -12.79 -10.84 -9.91
C ALA A 99 -11.83 -10.30 -10.99
N GLN A 100 -11.10 -9.22 -10.72
CA GLN A 100 -10.02 -8.75 -11.61
C GLN A 100 -8.83 -9.72 -11.58
N ALA A 101 -8.44 -10.17 -10.39
CA ALA A 101 -7.34 -11.07 -10.18
C ALA A 101 -7.51 -12.39 -10.93
N GLU A 102 -8.72 -12.95 -10.89
CA GLU A 102 -9.08 -14.17 -11.64
C GLU A 102 -8.93 -13.97 -13.15
N LYS A 103 -9.34 -12.81 -13.69
CA LYS A 103 -9.21 -12.47 -15.12
C LYS A 103 -7.76 -12.24 -15.54
N ALA A 104 -6.98 -11.62 -14.68
CA ALA A 104 -5.56 -11.31 -14.91
C ALA A 104 -4.65 -12.53 -14.69
N GLY A 105 -5.14 -13.57 -13.99
CA GLY A 105 -4.41 -14.81 -13.74
C GLY A 105 -3.38 -14.72 -12.61
N HIS A 106 -3.59 -13.83 -11.64
CA HIS A 106 -2.73 -13.67 -10.47
C HIS A 106 -3.56 -13.79 -9.16
N SER A 107 -2.91 -13.78 -7.99
CA SER A 107 -3.62 -13.91 -6.71
C SER A 107 -4.30 -12.61 -6.29
N LEU A 108 -5.32 -12.70 -5.42
CA LEU A 108 -5.94 -11.53 -4.80
C LEU A 108 -4.91 -10.63 -4.09
N GLY A 109 -3.95 -11.22 -3.38
CA GLY A 109 -2.90 -10.45 -2.71
C GLY A 109 -2.02 -9.66 -3.69
N GLN A 110 -1.71 -10.24 -4.85
CA GLN A 110 -0.96 -9.53 -5.90
C GLN A 110 -1.75 -8.35 -6.47
N GLU A 111 -3.05 -8.54 -6.69
CA GLU A 111 -3.92 -7.47 -7.17
C GLU A 111 -4.07 -6.36 -6.13
N LEU A 112 -4.29 -6.70 -4.87
CA LEU A 112 -4.37 -5.71 -3.80
C LEU A 112 -3.06 -4.96 -3.59
N ALA A 113 -1.91 -5.63 -3.74
CA ALA A 113 -0.62 -4.96 -3.71
C ALA A 113 -0.49 -3.96 -4.87
N LEU A 114 -0.87 -4.37 -6.10
CA LEU A 114 -0.89 -3.50 -7.27
C LEU A 114 -1.79 -2.27 -7.04
N LEU A 115 -3.02 -2.48 -6.56
CA LEU A 115 -3.96 -1.40 -6.26
C LEU A 115 -3.48 -0.49 -5.13
N THR A 116 -2.74 -1.03 -4.16
CA THR A 116 -2.12 -0.23 -3.09
C THR A 116 -1.01 0.66 -3.64
N VAL A 117 -0.11 0.12 -4.48
CA VAL A 117 0.90 0.95 -5.16
C VAL A 117 0.22 2.04 -5.99
N HIS A 118 -0.81 1.67 -6.74
CA HIS A 118 -1.59 2.59 -7.56
C HIS A 118 -2.20 3.71 -6.72
N GLY A 119 -2.85 3.38 -5.62
CA GLY A 119 -3.46 4.36 -4.73
C GLY A 119 -2.45 5.31 -4.09
N VAL A 120 -1.30 4.78 -3.63
CA VAL A 120 -0.23 5.63 -3.09
C VAL A 120 0.31 6.59 -4.14
N LEU A 121 0.49 6.14 -5.39
CA LEU A 121 0.94 7.04 -6.48
C LEU A 121 -0.06 8.17 -6.75
N HIS A 122 -1.36 7.88 -6.73
CA HIS A 122 -2.41 8.92 -6.82
C HIS A 122 -2.34 9.91 -5.65
N LEU A 123 -2.12 9.44 -4.42
CA LEU A 123 -1.95 10.33 -3.26
C LEU A 123 -0.71 11.24 -3.39
N LEU A 124 0.30 10.81 -4.13
CA LEU A 124 1.50 11.59 -4.43
C LEU A 124 1.33 12.53 -5.64
N GLY A 125 0.16 12.56 -6.26
CA GLY A 125 -0.17 13.44 -7.39
C GLY A 125 0.18 12.88 -8.77
N TYR A 126 0.49 11.59 -8.89
CA TYR A 126 0.58 10.94 -10.19
C TYR A 126 -0.82 10.62 -10.70
N ASP A 127 -1.13 11.04 -11.93
CA ASP A 127 -2.37 10.71 -12.63
C ASP A 127 -2.05 9.87 -13.88
N HIS A 128 -3.08 9.29 -14.48
CA HIS A 128 -3.01 8.53 -15.72
C HIS A 128 -4.12 8.96 -16.70
N ALA A 129 -4.57 10.21 -16.62
CA ALA A 129 -5.58 10.76 -17.50
C ALA A 129 -5.05 10.99 -18.93
N GLU A 130 -3.81 11.45 -19.08
CA GLU A 130 -3.15 11.61 -20.37
C GLU A 130 -2.26 10.41 -20.74
N PRO A 131 -2.09 10.09 -22.04
CA PRO A 131 -1.31 8.92 -22.47
C PRO A 131 0.17 8.93 -22.06
N ASP A 132 0.76 10.09 -21.81
CA ASP A 132 2.16 10.19 -21.38
C ASP A 132 2.29 10.06 -19.86
N GLU A 133 1.35 10.62 -19.11
CA GLU A 133 1.23 10.43 -17.65
C GLU A 133 0.93 8.97 -17.32
N GLU A 134 0.03 8.33 -18.07
CA GLU A 134 -0.28 6.90 -17.97
C GLU A 134 1.01 6.07 -18.14
N LYS A 135 1.79 6.30 -19.20
CA LYS A 135 3.04 5.54 -19.40
C LYS A 135 4.02 5.73 -18.25
N GLU A 136 4.14 6.94 -17.73
CA GLU A 136 5.04 7.25 -16.62
C GLU A 136 4.59 6.53 -15.35
N MET A 137 3.33 6.71 -14.95
CA MET A 137 2.76 6.12 -13.74
C MET A 137 2.79 4.58 -13.81
N PHE A 138 2.40 3.97 -14.94
CA PHE A 138 2.41 2.51 -15.08
C PHE A 138 3.83 1.93 -15.16
N ALA A 139 4.81 2.69 -15.66
CA ALA A 139 6.21 2.27 -15.60
C ALA A 139 6.73 2.30 -14.15
N LEU A 140 6.39 3.35 -13.41
CA LEU A 140 6.78 3.51 -12.01
C LEU A 140 6.10 2.45 -11.13
N GLN A 141 4.80 2.23 -11.28
CA GLN A 141 4.03 1.20 -10.57
C GLN A 141 4.65 -0.19 -10.75
N ARG A 142 5.00 -0.57 -11.99
CA ARG A 142 5.64 -1.86 -12.27
C ARG A 142 7.00 -1.98 -11.59
N ARG A 143 7.84 -0.95 -11.69
CA ARG A 143 9.16 -0.93 -11.03
C ARG A 143 9.02 -1.13 -9.52
N LEU A 144 8.16 -0.34 -8.88
CA LEU A 144 7.96 -0.39 -7.43
C LEU A 144 7.44 -1.76 -6.97
N LEU A 145 6.52 -2.36 -7.72
CA LEU A 145 6.00 -3.69 -7.39
C LEU A 145 7.08 -4.77 -7.55
N GLU A 146 7.88 -4.73 -8.62
CA GLU A 146 8.99 -5.65 -8.83
C GLU A 146 10.05 -5.55 -7.73
N GLU A 147 10.42 -4.32 -7.34
CA GLU A 147 11.38 -4.07 -6.28
C GLU A 147 10.85 -4.50 -4.90
N TRP A 148 9.57 -4.25 -4.61
CA TRP A 148 8.94 -4.72 -3.37
C TRP A 148 8.93 -6.25 -3.29
N VAL A 149 8.57 -6.95 -4.38
CA VAL A 149 8.60 -8.42 -4.41
C VAL A 149 10.02 -8.94 -4.16
N ALA A 150 11.03 -8.31 -4.75
CA ALA A 150 12.42 -8.66 -4.50
C ALA A 150 12.82 -8.46 -3.03
N ASP A 151 12.39 -7.35 -2.41
CA ASP A 151 12.60 -7.05 -1.00
C ASP A 151 11.92 -8.07 -0.06
N GLN A 152 10.70 -8.50 -0.39
CA GLN A 152 10.00 -9.54 0.37
C GLN A 152 10.73 -10.90 0.31
N VAL A 153 11.27 -11.26 -0.87
CA VAL A 153 12.06 -12.49 -1.03
C VAL A 153 13.35 -12.43 -0.21
N GLU A 154 14.02 -11.28 -0.17
CA GLU A 154 15.23 -11.08 0.62
C GLU A 154 14.93 -11.17 2.12
N SER A 155 13.89 -10.47 2.58
CA SER A 155 13.42 -10.49 3.97
C SER A 155 13.08 -11.91 4.44
N TYR A 156 12.32 -12.65 3.63
CA TYR A 156 11.98 -14.06 3.92
C TYR A 156 13.23 -14.96 4.03
N ARG A 157 14.23 -14.76 3.17
CA ARG A 157 15.50 -15.52 3.25
C ARG A 157 16.27 -15.20 4.53
N GLN A 158 16.31 -13.93 4.92
CA GLN A 158 16.97 -13.49 6.15
C GLN A 158 16.29 -14.07 7.39
N ASP A 159 14.96 -14.08 7.44
CA ASP A 159 14.20 -14.68 8.55
C ASP A 159 14.49 -16.18 8.71
N LEU A 160 14.52 -16.92 7.61
CA LEU A 160 14.90 -18.34 7.62
C LEU A 160 16.35 -18.57 8.09
N GLN A 161 17.26 -17.67 7.72
CA GLN A 161 18.65 -17.75 8.17
C GLN A 161 18.76 -17.48 9.67
N ASN A 162 18.08 -16.43 10.16
CA ASN A 162 18.02 -16.06 11.57
C ASN A 162 17.41 -17.18 12.43
N GLU A 163 16.37 -17.85 11.94
CA GLU A 163 15.76 -18.97 12.65
C GLU A 163 16.72 -20.17 12.76
N LYS A 164 17.46 -20.49 11.69
CA LYS A 164 18.49 -21.53 11.71
C LYS A 164 19.59 -21.19 12.71
N ASP A 165 20.08 -19.96 12.69
CA ASP A 165 21.14 -19.50 13.59
C ASP A 165 20.69 -19.53 15.05
N ARG A 166 19.45 -19.10 15.35
CA ARG A 166 18.84 -19.22 16.68
C ARG A 166 18.78 -20.68 17.13
N ARG A 167 18.35 -21.59 16.25
CA ARG A 167 18.25 -23.03 16.56
C ARG A 167 19.62 -23.68 16.82
N LEU A 168 20.68 -23.23 16.16
CA LEU A 168 22.04 -23.70 16.40
C LEU A 168 22.57 -23.22 17.76
N LEU A 169 22.33 -21.95 18.11
CA LEU A 169 22.72 -21.38 19.40
C LEU A 169 22.02 -22.09 20.57
N ASP A 170 20.72 -22.38 20.45
CA ASP A 170 19.96 -23.11 21.48
C ASP A 170 20.49 -24.54 21.65
N LYS A 171 20.85 -25.23 20.56
CA LYS A 171 21.49 -26.56 20.65
C LYS A 171 22.88 -26.52 21.27
N SER A 172 23.68 -25.49 20.97
CA SER A 172 25.02 -25.34 21.57
C SER A 172 24.96 -25.15 23.08
N ARG A 173 23.97 -24.39 23.59
CA ARG A 173 23.75 -24.19 25.03
C ARG A 173 23.41 -25.49 25.78
N TYR A 174 22.82 -26.47 25.10
CA TYR A 174 22.53 -27.80 25.65
C TYR A 174 23.79 -28.67 25.82
N PHE A 175 24.86 -28.43 25.06
CA PHE A 175 26.10 -29.19 25.17
C PHE A 175 27.06 -28.66 26.26
N ASP A 176 26.93 -27.39 26.67
CA ASP A 176 27.75 -26.78 27.73
C ASP A 176 27.27 -27.10 29.16
N GLN A 177 26.17 -27.85 29.33
CA GLN A 177 25.58 -28.21 30.63
C GLN A 177 25.75 -29.69 31.03
N GLN A 178 26.61 -30.47 30.36
CA GLN A 178 26.93 -31.86 30.74
C GLN A 178 28.39 -32.06 31.11
#